data_AF-A0A923Q9N4-F1
#
_entry.id   AF-A0A923Q9N4-F1
#
_cell.length_a   1.000
_cell.length_b   1.000
_cell.length_c   1.000
_cell.angle_alpha   90.00
_cell.angle_beta   90.00
_cell.angle_gamma   90.00
#
_symmetry.space_group_name_H-M   'P 1'
#
loop_
_entity.id
_entity.type
_entity.pdbx_description
1 polymer ?
#
loop_
_entity_poly.entity_id
_entity_poly.type
_entity_poly.pdbx_seq_one_letter_code
_entity_poly.pdbx_strand_id
1 'polypeptide(L)'
;TSWRWIFLVNIPFCILGVGLALMFIDKTHERSPQPFDFAGFSWLALGLAGLLGGLETAGKGLLPDGAAWALAGFGALSIGAYWLHSRRRAEPIIDAGILRYPSYWATVVGGTPLRIAIGASPFLLPLMLQLGFGLSAMDSGLLTVATSIGALATRTVVAASIRRFGFKRLLLGCTCLTSLIYMSYALFRPETPHALIFCVLIVGGLFNSMCMVALNTMGYSEIPRERMSHAATLAAMSQQLSVALGVTLGASLVTLTNRLHGGDASQLAAADFSPAFVVVGLMTLTSLFFFARLRKDEGAGLYDGQMPGLPVSPSQAPVVVVLAAGRGERFLASGGATHKLDALLAGTSVLDHVLDTVRASGLPFHVVTADASRPGMGDSIAAGVSATADAPGWLIVPGDLPLVQPSTLLAVAQALAQHEVVIPVFEARRGHPVGFARLCGEALQKLAGPQGAASVVRQHEVFELQVDDVGTVTDVDTVEDLARAGALLGPRLQV
;
A
#
# COMPACT_ATOMS: atom_id res chain seq x y z
N THR A 1 -36.56 -11.53 21.56
CA THR A 1 -35.70 -10.32 21.59
C THR A 1 -35.84 -9.57 20.29
N SER A 2 -35.96 -8.24 20.31
CA SER A 2 -36.14 -7.43 19.09
C SER A 2 -34.84 -7.37 18.28
N TRP A 3 -34.92 -7.61 16.97
CA TRP A 3 -33.79 -7.54 16.02
C TRP A 3 -33.09 -6.17 16.01
N ARG A 4 -33.77 -5.11 16.48
CA ARG A 4 -33.25 -3.73 16.56
C ARG A 4 -31.97 -3.63 17.39
N TRP A 5 -31.77 -4.52 18.36
CA TRP A 5 -30.55 -4.55 19.19
C TRP A 5 -29.27 -4.80 18.40
N ILE A 6 -29.34 -5.50 17.25
CA ILE A 6 -28.21 -5.71 16.35
C ILE A 6 -27.71 -4.38 15.76
N PHE A 7 -28.59 -3.38 15.64
CA PHE A 7 -28.22 -2.04 15.18
C PHE A 7 -27.78 -1.14 16.33
N LEU A 8 -28.49 -1.18 17.46
CA LEU A 8 -28.19 -0.34 18.63
C LEU A 8 -26.79 -0.62 19.22
N VAL A 9 -26.30 -1.86 19.14
CA VAL A 9 -24.97 -2.21 19.64
C VAL A 9 -23.84 -1.43 18.95
N ASN A 10 -24.04 -0.98 17.70
CA ASN A 10 -23.02 -0.23 16.95
C ASN A 10 -22.92 1.24 17.40
N ILE A 11 -23.99 1.83 17.92
CA ILE A 11 -24.06 3.25 18.31
C ILE A 11 -22.94 3.65 19.30
N PRO A 12 -22.71 2.95 20.43
CA PRO A 12 -21.65 3.34 21.36
C PRO A 12 -20.26 3.28 20.72
N PHE A 13 -19.99 2.31 19.83
CA PHE A 13 -18.73 2.23 19.10
C PHE A 13 -18.57 3.37 18.10
N CYS A 14 -19.65 3.79 17.42
CA CYS A 14 -19.63 4.96 16.53
C CYS A 14 -19.32 6.25 17.31
N ILE A 15 -19.98 6.45 18.46
CA ILE A 15 -19.74 7.64 19.32
C ILE A 15 -18.30 7.65 19.81
N LEU A 16 -17.79 6.51 20.28
CA LEU A 16 -16.40 6.37 20.71
C LEU A 16 -15.43 6.66 19.56
N GLY A 17 -15.69 6.12 18.36
CA GLY A 17 -14.88 6.35 17.16
C GLY A 17 -14.82 7.82 16.76
N VAL A 18 -15.95 8.52 16.78
CA VAL A 18 -16.01 9.97 16.52
C VAL A 18 -15.24 10.74 17.59
N GLY A 19 -15.42 10.39 18.88
CA GLY A 19 -14.69 11.01 19.98
C GLY A 19 -13.17 10.86 19.84
N LEU A 20 -12.70 9.65 19.53
CA LEU A 20 -11.28 9.37 19.31
C LEU A 20 -10.74 10.10 18.06
N ALA A 21 -11.51 10.12 16.97
CA ALA A 21 -11.12 10.84 15.74
C ALA A 21 -10.94 12.34 16.00
N LEU A 22 -11.87 12.97 16.71
CA LEU A 22 -11.80 14.38 17.07
C LEU A 22 -10.66 14.70 18.05
N MET A 23 -10.24 13.71 18.86
CA MET A 23 -9.17 13.86 19.85
C MET A 23 -7.77 13.62 19.27
N PHE A 24 -7.61 12.67 18.34
CA PHE A 24 -6.30 12.16 17.91
C PHE A 24 -5.94 12.43 16.45
N ILE A 25 -6.89 12.77 15.57
CA ILE A 25 -6.56 13.08 14.17
C ILE A 25 -6.11 14.54 14.11
N ASP A 26 -4.81 14.75 13.93
CA ASP A 26 -4.23 16.06 13.67
C ASP A 26 -4.83 16.67 12.40
N LYS A 27 -5.16 17.96 12.47
CA LYS A 27 -5.68 18.71 11.31
C LYS A 27 -4.55 18.95 10.33
N THR A 28 -4.28 17.98 9.44
CA THR A 28 -3.38 18.18 8.30
C THR A 28 -3.99 19.24 7.38
N HIS A 29 -3.37 20.41 7.35
CA HIS A 29 -3.75 21.48 6.42
C HIS A 29 -3.14 21.15 5.06
N GLU A 30 -3.96 20.77 4.08
CA GLU A 30 -3.51 20.73 2.70
C GLU A 30 -3.06 22.13 2.28
N ARG A 31 -1.86 22.24 1.67
CA ARG A 31 -1.19 23.51 1.29
C ARG A 31 -2.02 24.39 0.33
N SER A 32 -3.15 23.92 -0.20
CA SER A 32 -4.07 24.71 -1.01
C SER A 32 -5.50 24.16 -0.92
N PRO A 33 -6.42 24.76 -0.15
CA PRO A 33 -7.81 24.30 -0.07
C PRO A 33 -8.49 24.54 -1.42
N GLN A 34 -8.72 23.47 -2.18
CA GLN A 34 -9.47 23.55 -3.42
C GLN A 34 -10.97 23.66 -3.13
N PRO A 35 -11.73 24.42 -3.94
CA PRO A 35 -13.17 24.54 -3.77
C PRO A 35 -13.85 23.19 -4.04
N PHE A 36 -14.63 22.70 -3.07
CA PHE A 36 -15.36 21.44 -3.18
C PHE A 36 -16.39 21.47 -4.33
N ASP A 37 -16.39 20.44 -5.18
CA ASP A 37 -17.28 20.33 -6.34
C ASP A 37 -18.68 19.78 -5.95
N PHE A 38 -19.50 20.61 -5.31
CA PHE A 38 -20.85 20.22 -4.87
C PHE A 38 -21.74 19.66 -6.00
N ALA A 39 -21.60 20.18 -7.21
CA ALA A 39 -22.37 19.72 -8.37
C ALA A 39 -21.96 18.30 -8.75
N GLY A 40 -20.66 18.05 -8.95
CA GLY A 40 -20.15 16.71 -9.22
C GLY A 40 -20.50 15.71 -8.12
N PHE A 41 -20.41 16.13 -6.86
CA PHE A 41 -20.79 15.30 -5.71
C PHE A 41 -22.27 14.91 -5.76
N SER A 42 -23.15 15.85 -6.07
CA SER A 42 -24.59 15.61 -6.13
C SER A 42 -24.95 14.61 -7.25
N TRP A 43 -24.37 14.75 -8.44
CA TRP A 43 -24.56 13.81 -9.54
C TRP A 43 -24.08 12.40 -9.20
N LEU A 44 -22.92 12.30 -8.55
CA LEU A 44 -22.37 11.03 -8.09
C LEU A 44 -23.20 10.37 -6.98
N ALA A 45 -23.60 11.14 -5.97
CA ALA A 45 -24.37 10.65 -4.84
C ALA A 45 -25.76 10.16 -5.28
N LEU A 46 -26.49 10.96 -6.07
CA LEU A 46 -27.77 10.56 -6.65
C LEU A 46 -27.62 9.40 -7.64
N GLY A 47 -26.54 9.43 -8.42
CA GLY A 47 -26.20 8.39 -9.39
C GLY A 47 -25.99 7.03 -8.74
N LEU A 48 -25.10 6.95 -7.76
CA LEU A 48 -24.83 5.72 -7.02
C LEU A 48 -26.04 5.28 -6.20
N ALA A 49 -26.68 6.17 -5.45
CA ALA A 49 -27.84 5.80 -4.63
C ALA A 49 -29.01 5.28 -5.46
N GLY A 50 -29.31 5.94 -6.59
CA GLY A 50 -30.36 5.50 -7.51
C GLY A 50 -30.00 4.19 -8.21
N LEU A 51 -28.75 4.05 -8.69
CA LEU A 51 -28.32 2.83 -9.38
C LEU A 51 -28.33 1.62 -8.44
N LEU A 52 -27.71 1.75 -7.27
CA LEU A 52 -27.63 0.70 -6.26
C LEU A 52 -29.03 0.37 -5.71
N GLY A 53 -29.80 1.38 -5.33
CA GLY A 53 -31.15 1.20 -4.81
C GLY A 53 -32.09 0.53 -5.82
N GLY A 54 -32.00 0.90 -7.11
CA GLY A 54 -32.77 0.28 -8.17
C GLY A 54 -32.36 -1.18 -8.41
N LEU A 55 -31.06 -1.47 -8.52
CA LEU A 55 -30.55 -2.84 -8.72
C LEU A 55 -30.85 -3.77 -7.54
N GLU A 56 -30.82 -3.26 -6.31
CA GLU A 56 -31.10 -4.06 -5.13
C GLU A 56 -32.58 -4.31 -4.90
N THR A 57 -33.46 -3.41 -5.36
CA THR A 57 -34.92 -3.56 -5.20
C THR A 57 -35.55 -4.35 -6.33
N ALA A 58 -34.93 -4.35 -7.52
CA ALA A 58 -35.38 -5.12 -8.68
C ALA A 58 -35.53 -6.62 -8.33
N GLY A 59 -36.71 -7.19 -8.60
CA GLY A 59 -36.98 -8.61 -8.36
C GLY A 59 -37.21 -9.02 -6.91
N LYS A 60 -37.17 -8.08 -5.94
CA LYS A 60 -37.46 -8.36 -4.52
C LYS A 60 -38.89 -8.00 -4.08
N GLY A 61 -39.69 -7.42 -4.98
CA GLY A 61 -41.08 -7.03 -4.69
C GLY A 61 -41.23 -5.84 -3.72
N LEU A 62 -40.15 -5.12 -3.41
CA LEU A 62 -40.17 -3.92 -2.55
C LEU A 62 -40.72 -2.68 -3.28
N LEU A 63 -40.52 -2.63 -4.60
CA LEU A 63 -41.05 -1.62 -5.50
C LEU A 63 -41.64 -2.33 -6.72
N PRO A 64 -42.58 -1.72 -7.45
CA PRO A 64 -42.97 -2.20 -8.77
C PRO A 64 -41.72 -2.32 -9.65
N ASP A 65 -41.56 -3.43 -10.39
CA ASP A 65 -40.35 -3.70 -11.16
C ASP A 65 -39.99 -2.55 -12.12
N GLY A 66 -41.01 -1.92 -12.74
CA GLY A 66 -40.81 -0.74 -13.59
C GLY A 66 -40.23 0.46 -12.83
N ALA A 67 -40.61 0.68 -11.57
CA ALA A 67 -40.06 1.76 -10.75
C ALA A 67 -38.62 1.46 -10.30
N ALA A 68 -38.29 0.21 -9.99
CA ALA A 68 -36.93 -0.20 -9.66
C ALA A 68 -35.98 0.00 -10.85
N TRP A 69 -36.38 -0.43 -12.06
CA TRP A 69 -35.59 -0.20 -13.28
C TRP A 69 -35.51 1.27 -13.68
N ALA A 70 -36.58 2.06 -13.47
CA ALA A 70 -36.55 3.50 -13.69
C ALA A 70 -35.56 4.20 -12.73
N LEU A 71 -35.53 3.79 -11.46
CA LEU A 71 -34.59 4.31 -10.47
C LEU A 71 -33.13 3.94 -10.83
N ALA A 72 -32.90 2.70 -11.26
CA ALA A 72 -31.60 2.26 -11.76
C ALA A 72 -31.16 3.06 -13.00
N GLY A 73 -32.09 3.28 -13.94
CA GLY A 73 -31.87 4.09 -15.13
C GLY A 73 -31.56 5.55 -14.82
N PHE A 74 -32.29 6.16 -13.88
CA PHE A 74 -32.00 7.50 -13.37
C PHE A 74 -30.61 7.59 -12.74
N GLY A 75 -30.23 6.57 -11.95
CA GLY A 75 -28.89 6.48 -11.38
C GLY A 75 -27.80 6.42 -12.45
N ALA A 76 -27.96 5.55 -13.46
CA ALA A 76 -27.05 5.42 -14.58
C ALA A 76 -26.92 6.72 -15.40
N LEU A 77 -28.05 7.39 -15.67
CA LEU A 77 -28.07 8.70 -16.34
C LEU A 77 -27.34 9.77 -15.53
N SER A 78 -27.53 9.79 -14.20
CA SER A 78 -26.86 10.74 -13.30
C SER A 78 -25.34 10.50 -13.24
N ILE A 79 -24.88 9.24 -13.21
CA ILE A 79 -23.45 8.89 -13.34
C ILE A 79 -22.92 9.31 -14.72
N GLY A 80 -23.70 9.11 -15.78
CA GLY A 80 -23.37 9.61 -17.12
C GLY A 80 -23.21 11.13 -17.14
N ALA A 81 -24.15 11.87 -16.56
CA ALA A 81 -24.10 13.32 -16.44
C ALA A 81 -22.86 13.79 -15.65
N TYR A 82 -22.52 13.11 -14.56
CA TYR A 82 -21.27 13.35 -13.83
C TYR A 82 -20.05 13.18 -14.74
N TRP A 83 -20.03 12.14 -15.57
CA TRP A 83 -18.91 11.89 -16.46
C TRP A 83 -18.77 12.96 -17.55
N LEU A 84 -19.88 13.48 -18.08
CA LEU A 84 -19.86 14.65 -18.96
C LEU A 84 -19.39 15.92 -18.23
N HIS A 85 -19.80 16.11 -16.97
CA HIS A 85 -19.40 17.24 -16.13
C HIS A 85 -17.91 17.23 -15.81
N SER A 86 -17.38 16.09 -15.37
CA SER A 86 -15.97 15.91 -14.98
C SER A 86 -15.00 16.19 -16.11
N ARG A 87 -15.36 15.84 -17.36
CA ARG A 87 -14.55 16.15 -18.56
C ARG A 87 -14.32 17.64 -18.81
N ARG A 88 -15.17 18.52 -18.27
CA ARG A 88 -15.09 19.98 -18.46
C ARG A 88 -14.40 20.70 -17.29
N ARG A 89 -14.03 19.98 -16.23
CA ARG A 89 -13.45 20.54 -15.00
C ARG A 89 -11.97 20.18 -14.95
N ALA A 90 -11.14 21.14 -14.53
CA ALA A 90 -9.70 20.90 -14.33
C ALA A 90 -9.43 19.93 -13.17
N GLU A 91 -10.28 19.97 -12.13
CA GLU A 91 -10.12 19.19 -10.89
C GLU A 91 -11.45 18.51 -10.52
N PRO A 92 -11.81 17.40 -11.18
CA PRO A 92 -13.02 16.63 -10.85
C PRO A 92 -12.84 15.81 -9.57
N ILE A 93 -13.95 15.52 -8.86
CA ILE A 93 -13.94 14.64 -7.67
C ILE A 93 -13.29 13.28 -7.94
N ILE A 94 -13.46 12.75 -9.15
CA ILE A 94 -12.86 11.50 -9.61
C ILE A 94 -12.03 11.82 -10.83
N ASP A 95 -10.71 11.75 -10.65
CA ASP A 95 -9.77 11.82 -11.77
C ASP A 95 -9.75 10.47 -12.52
N ALA A 96 -10.41 10.42 -13.67
CA ALA A 96 -10.39 9.25 -14.54
C ALA A 96 -8.98 8.94 -15.09
N GLY A 97 -8.05 9.89 -15.02
CA GLY A 97 -6.64 9.70 -15.36
C GLY A 97 -5.95 8.62 -14.52
N ILE A 98 -6.47 8.30 -13.34
CA ILE A 98 -5.94 7.24 -12.47
C ILE A 98 -6.09 5.85 -13.11
N LEU A 99 -7.09 5.64 -13.98
CA LEU A 99 -7.25 4.38 -14.72
C LEU A 99 -6.16 4.14 -15.78
N ARG A 100 -5.27 5.12 -16.02
CA ARG A 100 -4.10 4.91 -16.89
C ARG A 100 -3.00 4.09 -16.23
N TYR A 101 -2.96 4.01 -14.90
CA TYR A 101 -2.00 3.17 -14.17
C TYR A 101 -2.41 1.70 -14.33
N PRO A 102 -1.56 0.83 -14.93
CA PRO A 102 -1.92 -0.57 -15.20
C PRO A 102 -2.29 -1.35 -13.94
N SER A 103 -1.54 -1.17 -12.86
CA SER A 103 -1.78 -1.78 -11.54
C SER A 103 -3.17 -1.42 -10.98
N TYR A 104 -3.52 -0.13 -11.03
CA TYR A 104 -4.82 0.35 -10.57
C TYR A 104 -5.97 -0.09 -11.48
N TRP A 105 -5.76 -0.05 -12.80
CA TRP A 105 -6.76 -0.53 -13.76
C TRP A 105 -7.05 -2.03 -13.57
N ALA A 106 -6.01 -2.85 -13.38
CA ALA A 106 -6.18 -4.26 -13.06
C ALA A 106 -6.92 -4.47 -11.73
N THR A 107 -6.72 -3.59 -10.76
CA THR A 107 -7.42 -3.61 -9.47
C THR A 107 -8.90 -3.24 -9.58
N VAL A 108 -9.22 -2.19 -10.34
CA VAL A 108 -10.60 -1.73 -10.52
C VAL A 108 -11.35 -2.64 -11.50
N VAL A 109 -10.87 -2.74 -12.73
CA VAL A 109 -11.54 -3.47 -13.81
C VAL A 109 -11.30 -4.97 -13.69
N GLY A 110 -10.04 -5.39 -13.56
CA GLY A 110 -9.70 -6.82 -13.43
C GLY A 110 -10.22 -7.45 -12.13
N GLY A 111 -10.33 -6.65 -11.06
CA GLY A 111 -10.92 -7.05 -9.79
C GLY A 111 -12.44 -7.09 -9.74
N THR A 112 -13.13 -6.48 -10.71
CA THR A 112 -14.60 -6.38 -10.71
C THR A 112 -15.28 -7.77 -10.67
N PRO A 113 -14.93 -8.76 -11.53
CA PRO A 113 -15.56 -10.07 -11.48
C PRO A 113 -15.40 -10.78 -10.13
N LEU A 114 -14.21 -10.71 -9.54
CA LEU A 114 -13.95 -11.21 -8.19
C LEU A 114 -14.83 -10.52 -7.14
N ARG A 115 -14.96 -9.18 -7.19
CA ARG A 115 -15.80 -8.42 -6.26
C ARG A 115 -17.29 -8.70 -6.43
N ILE A 116 -17.76 -8.94 -7.64
CA ILE A 116 -19.14 -9.40 -7.90
C ILE A 116 -19.36 -10.76 -7.24
N ALA A 117 -18.41 -11.69 -7.37
CA ALA A 117 -18.51 -12.99 -6.70
C ALA A 117 -18.52 -12.87 -5.17
N ILE A 118 -17.69 -11.97 -4.62
CA ILE A 118 -17.65 -11.64 -3.19
C ILE A 118 -18.97 -11.04 -2.72
N GLY A 119 -19.66 -10.24 -3.54
CA GLY A 119 -20.98 -9.70 -3.22
C GLY A 119 -22.08 -10.76 -3.25
N ALA A 120 -22.00 -11.71 -4.18
CA ALA A 120 -22.98 -12.78 -4.32
C ALA A 120 -22.93 -13.79 -3.15
N SER A 121 -21.74 -14.14 -2.67
CA SER A 121 -21.56 -15.24 -1.69
C SER A 121 -22.25 -15.00 -0.33
N PRO A 122 -22.16 -13.83 0.33
CA PRO A 122 -22.85 -13.55 1.59
C PRO A 122 -24.37 -13.51 1.47
N PHE A 123 -24.90 -13.38 0.24
CA PHE A 123 -26.32 -13.50 -0.04
C PHE A 123 -26.72 -14.96 -0.32
N LEU A 124 -26.05 -15.62 -1.26
CA LEU A 124 -26.39 -16.97 -1.70
C LEU A 124 -26.18 -18.02 -0.61
N LEU A 125 -25.06 -17.96 0.12
CA LEU A 125 -24.67 -19.01 1.05
C LEU A 125 -25.62 -19.11 2.25
N PRO A 126 -25.95 -18.02 2.98
CA PRO A 126 -26.93 -18.12 4.07
C PRO A 126 -28.33 -18.49 3.59
N LEU A 127 -28.76 -18.00 2.42
CA LEU A 127 -30.06 -18.34 1.85
C LEU A 127 -30.16 -19.82 1.46
N MET A 128 -29.11 -20.39 0.86
CA MET A 128 -29.06 -21.83 0.57
C MET A 128 -29.12 -22.65 1.86
N LEU A 129 -28.37 -22.27 2.90
CA LEU A 129 -28.37 -22.96 4.18
C LEU A 129 -29.74 -22.88 4.88
N GLN A 130 -30.41 -21.71 4.84
CA GLN A 130 -31.68 -21.50 5.53
C GLN A 130 -32.87 -22.03 4.73
N LEU A 131 -33.04 -21.58 3.49
CA LEU A 131 -34.17 -21.94 2.65
C LEU A 131 -33.98 -23.30 1.97
N GLY A 132 -32.77 -23.58 1.49
CA GLY A 132 -32.46 -24.83 0.79
C GLY A 132 -32.28 -26.03 1.72
N PHE A 133 -31.54 -25.88 2.84
CA PHE A 133 -31.28 -26.98 3.78
C PHE A 133 -32.20 -26.96 5.01
N GLY A 134 -33.02 -25.92 5.18
CA GLY A 134 -33.94 -25.79 6.31
C GLY A 134 -33.26 -25.47 7.64
N LEU A 135 -32.01 -24.97 7.63
CA LEU A 135 -31.29 -24.64 8.86
C LEU A 135 -31.85 -23.37 9.52
N SER A 136 -31.72 -23.30 10.84
CA SER A 136 -32.07 -22.07 11.56
C SER A 136 -31.11 -20.93 11.18
N ALA A 137 -31.56 -19.69 11.38
CA ALA A 137 -30.72 -18.51 11.17
C ALA A 137 -29.45 -18.54 12.04
N MET A 138 -29.52 -19.13 13.25
CA MET A 138 -28.37 -19.29 14.14
C MET A 138 -27.37 -20.30 13.57
N ASP A 139 -27.83 -21.46 13.09
CA ASP A 139 -26.95 -22.51 12.55
C ASP A 139 -26.27 -22.05 11.25
N SER A 140 -27.03 -21.39 10.38
CA SER A 140 -26.50 -20.74 9.17
C SER A 140 -25.45 -19.68 9.52
N GLY A 141 -25.71 -18.85 10.53
CA GLY A 141 -24.75 -17.87 11.04
C GLY A 141 -23.47 -18.53 11.56
N LEU A 142 -23.60 -19.60 12.36
CA LEU A 142 -22.45 -20.33 12.92
C LEU A 142 -21.55 -20.92 11.81
N LEU A 143 -22.16 -21.47 10.76
CA LEU A 143 -21.42 -21.97 9.60
C LEU A 143 -20.73 -20.84 8.83
N THR A 144 -21.41 -19.72 8.59
CA THR A 144 -20.85 -18.62 7.79
C THR A 144 -19.73 -17.85 8.50
N VAL A 145 -19.68 -17.87 9.85
CA VAL A 145 -18.55 -17.36 10.65
C VAL A 145 -17.21 -18.00 10.24
N ALA A 146 -17.21 -19.23 9.73
CA ALA A 146 -16.03 -19.89 9.16
C ALA A 146 -15.28 -19.01 8.15
N THR A 147 -16.01 -18.29 7.30
CA THR A 147 -15.40 -17.40 6.28
C THR A 147 -14.61 -16.25 6.92
N SER A 148 -15.12 -15.70 8.02
CA SER A 148 -14.43 -14.67 8.80
C SER A 148 -13.18 -15.22 9.48
N ILE A 149 -13.23 -16.44 10.03
CA ILE A 149 -12.06 -17.11 10.63
C ILE A 149 -10.95 -17.28 9.58
N GLY A 150 -11.30 -17.76 8.39
CA GLY A 150 -10.37 -17.86 7.26
C GLY A 150 -9.77 -16.52 6.87
N ALA A 151 -10.60 -15.48 6.78
CA ALA A 151 -10.15 -14.13 6.43
C ALA A 151 -9.20 -13.52 7.48
N LEU A 152 -9.38 -13.84 8.76
CA LEU A 152 -8.44 -13.39 9.81
C LEU A 152 -7.05 -14.01 9.64
N ALA A 153 -6.98 -15.28 9.21
CA ALA A 153 -5.70 -15.97 9.01
C ALA A 153 -4.84 -15.32 7.91
N THR A 154 -5.46 -14.61 6.95
CA THR A 154 -4.78 -13.85 5.88
C THR A 154 -3.66 -12.97 6.40
N ARG A 155 -3.84 -12.28 7.53
CA ARG A 155 -2.87 -11.32 8.07
C ARG A 155 -1.49 -11.95 8.33
N THR A 156 -1.46 -13.24 8.68
CA THR A 156 -0.22 -13.96 8.97
C THR A 156 0.43 -14.54 7.71
N VAL A 157 -0.39 -14.94 6.72
CA VAL A 157 0.06 -15.71 5.56
C VAL A 157 0.34 -14.82 4.34
N VAL A 158 -0.33 -13.68 4.22
CA VAL A 158 -0.30 -12.85 3.00
C VAL A 158 1.08 -12.28 2.70
N ALA A 159 1.78 -11.73 3.69
CA ALA A 159 3.11 -11.14 3.51
C ALA A 159 4.14 -12.20 3.08
N ALA A 160 4.15 -13.35 3.74
CA ALA A 160 5.01 -14.48 3.38
C ALA A 160 4.72 -15.00 1.97
N SER A 161 3.43 -15.05 1.59
CA SER A 161 3.00 -15.50 0.27
C SER A 161 3.39 -14.52 -0.83
N ILE A 162 3.25 -13.21 -0.59
CA ILE A 162 3.67 -12.17 -1.53
C ILE A 162 5.19 -12.23 -1.72
N ARG A 163 5.99 -12.34 -0.65
CA ARG A 163 7.46 -12.47 -0.77
C ARG A 163 7.88 -13.72 -1.54
N ARG A 164 7.21 -14.86 -1.31
CA ARG A 164 7.57 -16.14 -1.95
C ARG A 164 7.14 -16.23 -3.40
N PHE A 165 5.94 -15.75 -3.73
CA PHE A 165 5.32 -15.98 -5.05
C PHE A 165 5.28 -14.71 -5.91
N GLY A 166 5.42 -13.53 -5.33
CA GLY A 166 5.13 -12.25 -5.97
C GLY A 166 3.63 -12.02 -6.16
N PHE A 167 3.23 -10.78 -6.40
CA PHE A 167 1.83 -10.42 -6.52
C PHE A 167 1.11 -11.13 -7.68
N LYS A 168 1.72 -11.17 -8.88
CA LYS A 168 1.09 -11.77 -10.06
C LYS A 168 0.72 -13.23 -9.85
N ARG A 169 1.67 -14.06 -9.39
CA ARG A 169 1.42 -15.50 -9.20
C ARG A 169 0.45 -15.75 -8.05
N LEU A 170 0.52 -14.93 -6.99
CA LEU A 170 -0.41 -15.01 -5.88
C LEU A 170 -1.84 -14.70 -6.33
N LEU A 171 -2.06 -13.61 -7.07
CA LEU A 171 -3.38 -13.26 -7.60
C LEU A 171 -3.93 -14.36 -8.51
N LEU A 172 -3.13 -14.88 -9.44
CA LEU A 172 -3.56 -15.98 -10.32
C LEU A 172 -3.95 -17.23 -9.51
N GLY A 173 -3.10 -17.65 -8.56
CA GLY A 173 -3.34 -18.83 -7.73
C GLY A 173 -4.57 -18.67 -6.83
N CYS A 174 -4.66 -17.56 -6.09
CA CYS A 174 -5.81 -17.28 -5.21
C CYS A 174 -7.11 -17.12 -6.00
N THR A 175 -7.08 -16.54 -7.20
CA THR A 175 -8.28 -16.41 -8.06
C THR A 175 -8.77 -17.78 -8.53
N CYS A 176 -7.86 -18.65 -9.00
CA CYS A 176 -8.21 -20.03 -9.36
C CYS A 176 -8.81 -20.79 -8.18
N LEU A 177 -8.16 -20.72 -7.01
CA LEU A 177 -8.63 -21.42 -5.81
C LEU A 177 -9.97 -20.87 -5.32
N THR A 178 -10.13 -19.55 -5.28
CA THR A 178 -11.40 -18.91 -4.89
C THR A 178 -12.54 -19.30 -5.84
N SER A 179 -12.27 -19.34 -7.15
CA SER A 179 -13.23 -19.82 -8.15
C SER A 179 -13.63 -21.28 -7.90
N LEU A 180 -12.66 -22.19 -7.74
CA LEU A 180 -12.93 -23.59 -7.44
C LEU A 180 -13.73 -23.76 -6.15
N ILE A 181 -13.44 -22.96 -5.12
CA ILE A 181 -14.16 -23.01 -3.86
C ILE A 181 -15.61 -22.54 -4.04
N TYR A 182 -15.86 -21.44 -4.75
CA TYR A 182 -17.23 -21.04 -5.07
C TYR A 182 -17.98 -22.12 -5.86
N MET A 183 -17.34 -22.74 -6.87
CA MET A 183 -17.97 -23.86 -7.60
C MET A 183 -18.23 -25.07 -6.69
N SER A 184 -17.36 -25.32 -5.70
CA SER A 184 -17.54 -26.43 -4.76
C SER A 184 -18.78 -26.27 -3.87
N TYR A 185 -19.24 -25.04 -3.63
CA TYR A 185 -20.48 -24.79 -2.87
C TYR A 185 -21.71 -25.36 -3.58
N ALA A 186 -21.66 -25.49 -4.92
CA ALA A 186 -22.73 -26.11 -5.69
C ALA A 186 -22.91 -27.61 -5.39
N LEU A 187 -21.89 -28.26 -4.81
CA LEU A 187 -21.91 -29.67 -4.43
C LEU A 187 -22.52 -29.89 -3.04
N PHE A 188 -22.74 -28.83 -2.26
CA PHE A 188 -23.35 -28.96 -0.95
C PHE A 188 -24.79 -29.44 -1.09
N ARG A 189 -25.11 -30.46 -0.30
CA ARG A 189 -26.44 -31.03 -0.13
C ARG A 189 -26.85 -30.98 1.34
N PRO A 190 -28.16 -31.07 1.66
CA PRO A 190 -28.63 -31.11 3.05
C PRO A 190 -27.96 -32.20 3.92
N GLU A 191 -27.53 -33.31 3.30
CA GLU A 191 -26.87 -34.42 4.00
C GLU A 191 -25.36 -34.19 4.23
N THR A 192 -24.80 -33.09 3.73
CA THR A 192 -23.38 -32.81 3.83
C THR A 192 -23.00 -32.55 5.29
N PRO A 193 -21.96 -33.21 5.82
CA PRO A 193 -21.52 -32.96 7.19
C PRO A 193 -21.18 -31.48 7.41
N HIS A 194 -21.78 -30.86 8.43
CA HIS A 194 -21.57 -29.45 8.74
C HIS A 194 -20.10 -29.09 8.98
N ALA A 195 -19.32 -30.02 9.54
CA ALA A 195 -17.88 -29.87 9.71
C ALA A 195 -17.14 -29.71 8.37
N LEU A 196 -17.56 -30.44 7.32
CA LEU A 196 -16.98 -30.31 5.99
C LEU A 196 -17.30 -28.94 5.40
N ILE A 197 -18.57 -28.51 5.47
CA ILE A 197 -18.99 -27.17 5.03
C ILE A 197 -18.13 -26.11 5.75
N PHE A 198 -18.02 -26.20 7.07
CA PHE A 198 -17.25 -25.28 7.89
C PHE A 198 -15.76 -25.20 7.45
N CYS A 199 -15.11 -26.35 7.22
CA CYS A 199 -13.73 -26.38 6.75
C CYS A 199 -13.56 -25.74 5.37
N VAL A 200 -14.45 -26.05 4.41
CA VAL A 200 -14.39 -25.47 3.07
C VAL A 200 -14.59 -23.95 3.13
N LEU A 201 -15.50 -23.47 3.98
CA LEU A 201 -15.73 -22.03 4.18
C LEU A 201 -14.54 -21.30 4.82
N ILE A 202 -13.78 -21.93 5.73
CA ILE A 202 -12.53 -21.37 6.25
C ILE A 202 -11.52 -21.18 5.10
N VAL A 203 -11.33 -22.22 4.30
CA VAL A 203 -10.38 -22.18 3.17
C VAL A 203 -10.81 -21.13 2.14
N GLY A 204 -12.12 -21.04 1.87
CA GLY A 204 -12.71 -20.00 1.02
C GLY A 204 -12.47 -18.60 1.55
N GLY A 205 -12.72 -18.37 2.84
CA GLY A 205 -12.47 -17.09 3.50
C GLY A 205 -11.01 -16.65 3.40
N LEU A 206 -10.06 -17.57 3.59
CA LEU A 206 -8.63 -17.31 3.50
C LEU A 206 -8.22 -16.88 2.08
N PHE A 207 -8.49 -17.68 1.06
CA PHE A 207 -8.05 -17.36 -0.31
C PHE A 207 -8.74 -16.13 -0.88
N ASN A 208 -10.04 -15.97 -0.58
CA ASN A 208 -10.79 -14.79 -0.99
C ASN A 208 -10.21 -13.51 -0.38
N SER A 209 -9.93 -13.54 0.93
CA SER A 209 -9.32 -12.42 1.65
C SER A 209 -7.89 -12.13 1.18
N MET A 210 -7.06 -13.17 0.99
CA MET A 210 -5.71 -13.02 0.43
C MET A 210 -5.72 -12.36 -0.95
N CYS A 211 -6.65 -12.76 -1.82
CA CYS A 211 -6.79 -12.17 -3.15
C CYS A 211 -7.13 -10.68 -3.06
N MET A 212 -8.07 -10.31 -2.18
CA MET A 212 -8.47 -8.90 -1.99
C MET A 212 -7.36 -8.04 -1.39
N VAL A 213 -6.61 -8.57 -0.42
CA VAL A 213 -5.46 -7.85 0.16
C VAL A 213 -4.39 -7.64 -0.91
N ALA A 214 -3.97 -8.68 -1.61
CA ALA A 214 -2.95 -8.58 -2.64
C ALA A 214 -3.37 -7.61 -3.77
N LEU A 215 -4.64 -7.67 -4.19
CA LEU A 215 -5.18 -6.82 -5.24
C LEU A 215 -5.21 -5.35 -4.81
N ASN A 216 -5.75 -5.05 -3.63
CA ASN A 216 -5.81 -3.68 -3.14
C ASN A 216 -4.40 -3.12 -2.89
N THR A 217 -3.48 -3.89 -2.29
CA THR A 217 -2.11 -3.44 -2.05
C THR A 217 -1.37 -3.11 -3.36
N MET A 218 -1.48 -3.96 -4.39
CA MET A 218 -0.91 -3.68 -5.70
C MET A 218 -1.56 -2.47 -6.37
N GLY A 219 -2.89 -2.32 -6.28
CA GLY A 219 -3.61 -1.27 -6.99
C GLY A 219 -3.15 0.15 -6.65
N TYR A 220 -2.64 0.38 -5.44
CA TYR A 220 -2.14 1.68 -5.01
C TYR A 220 -0.62 1.86 -5.18
N SER A 221 0.11 0.84 -5.65
CA SER A 221 1.58 0.85 -5.65
C SER A 221 2.20 1.94 -6.52
N GLU A 222 1.52 2.30 -7.62
CA GLU A 222 2.01 3.27 -8.61
C GLU A 222 1.32 4.63 -8.51
N ILE A 223 0.40 4.80 -7.54
CA ILE A 223 -0.42 6.00 -7.44
C ILE A 223 0.34 7.07 -6.64
N PRO A 224 0.60 8.25 -7.23
CA PRO A 224 1.20 9.37 -6.51
C PRO A 224 0.35 9.77 -5.30
N ARG A 225 1.00 10.16 -4.19
CA ARG A 225 0.31 10.47 -2.92
C ARG A 225 -0.77 11.54 -3.08
N GLU A 226 -0.58 12.49 -3.98
CA GLU A 226 -1.53 13.58 -4.28
C GLU A 226 -2.84 13.07 -4.90
N ARG A 227 -2.80 11.90 -5.55
CA ARG A 227 -3.98 11.27 -6.18
C ARG A 227 -4.55 10.11 -5.38
N MET A 228 -3.99 9.81 -4.21
CA MET A 228 -4.44 8.69 -3.36
C MET A 228 -5.90 8.83 -2.92
N SER A 229 -6.34 10.03 -2.56
CA SER A 229 -7.74 10.28 -2.16
C SER A 229 -8.73 9.99 -3.30
N HIS A 230 -8.42 10.46 -4.51
CA HIS A 230 -9.22 10.20 -5.71
C HIS A 230 -9.25 8.70 -6.06
N ALA A 231 -8.09 8.02 -5.96
CA ALA A 231 -8.00 6.58 -6.20
C ALA A 231 -8.80 5.78 -5.17
N ALA A 232 -8.66 6.09 -3.89
CA ALA A 232 -9.41 5.44 -2.82
C ALA A 232 -10.92 5.60 -3.00
N THR A 233 -11.36 6.81 -3.38
CA THR A 233 -12.78 7.11 -3.65
C THR A 233 -13.31 6.28 -4.81
N LEU A 234 -12.62 6.27 -5.95
CA LEU A 234 -13.04 5.50 -7.13
C LEU A 234 -13.03 3.99 -6.86
N ALA A 235 -12.03 3.47 -6.15
CA ALA A 235 -11.96 2.06 -5.77
C ALA A 235 -13.13 1.67 -4.84
N ALA A 236 -13.45 2.49 -3.83
CA ALA A 236 -14.57 2.26 -2.93
C ALA A 236 -15.91 2.23 -3.68
N MET A 237 -16.13 3.17 -4.62
CA MET A 237 -17.33 3.19 -5.44
C MET A 237 -17.44 1.98 -6.38
N SER A 238 -16.34 1.63 -7.06
CA SER A 238 -16.27 0.43 -7.90
C SER A 238 -16.56 -0.83 -7.08
N GLN A 239 -16.05 -0.91 -5.85
CA GLN A 239 -16.31 -2.01 -4.95
C GLN A 239 -17.78 -2.10 -4.56
N GLN A 240 -18.42 -1.00 -4.17
CA GLN A 240 -19.85 -1.00 -3.83
C GLN A 240 -20.71 -1.43 -5.02
N LEU A 241 -20.44 -0.90 -6.21
CA LEU A 241 -21.17 -1.28 -7.42
C LEU A 241 -20.99 -2.76 -7.76
N SER A 242 -19.77 -3.27 -7.67
CA SER A 242 -19.47 -4.68 -7.93
C SER A 242 -20.22 -5.59 -6.95
N VAL A 243 -20.21 -5.25 -5.65
CA VAL A 243 -20.87 -6.04 -4.60
C VAL A 243 -22.38 -6.09 -4.84
N ALA A 244 -23.01 -4.94 -5.14
CA ALA A 244 -24.44 -4.88 -5.41
C ALA A 244 -24.83 -5.69 -6.66
N LEU A 245 -24.06 -5.56 -7.74
CA LEU A 245 -24.24 -6.40 -8.93
C LEU A 245 -24.13 -7.89 -8.60
N GLY A 246 -23.25 -8.27 -7.67
CA GLY A 246 -23.13 -9.64 -7.16
C GLY A 246 -24.41 -10.16 -6.52
N VAL A 247 -25.01 -9.36 -5.63
CA VAL A 247 -26.28 -9.70 -4.98
C VAL A 247 -27.41 -9.82 -6.01
N THR A 248 -27.53 -8.85 -6.92
CA THR A 248 -28.56 -8.86 -7.98
C THR A 248 -28.38 -10.06 -8.92
N LEU A 249 -27.15 -10.36 -9.33
CA LEU A 249 -26.84 -11.52 -10.17
C LEU A 249 -27.18 -12.84 -9.45
N GLY A 250 -26.77 -12.98 -8.19
CA GLY A 250 -27.09 -14.16 -7.37
C GLY A 250 -28.59 -14.38 -7.23
N ALA A 251 -29.34 -13.34 -6.84
CA ALA A 251 -30.80 -13.41 -6.73
C ALA A 251 -31.47 -13.76 -8.07
N SER A 252 -31.01 -13.15 -9.17
CA SER A 252 -31.56 -13.39 -10.51
C SER A 252 -31.31 -14.82 -10.99
N LEU A 253 -30.11 -15.36 -10.74
CA LEU A 253 -29.75 -16.73 -11.11
C LEU A 253 -30.57 -17.77 -10.33
N VAL A 254 -30.75 -17.57 -9.03
CA VAL A 254 -31.60 -18.45 -8.20
C VAL A 254 -33.05 -18.40 -8.68
N THR A 255 -33.58 -17.20 -8.93
CA THR A 255 -34.95 -17.02 -9.43
C THR A 255 -35.15 -17.65 -10.80
N LEU A 256 -34.17 -17.49 -11.71
CA LEU A 256 -34.19 -18.09 -13.04
C LEU A 256 -34.16 -19.61 -12.94
N THR A 257 -33.29 -20.17 -12.10
CA THR A 257 -33.15 -21.62 -11.92
C THR A 257 -34.42 -22.23 -11.35
N ASN A 258 -35.02 -21.61 -10.33
CA ASN A 258 -36.30 -22.05 -9.76
C ASN A 258 -37.41 -22.10 -10.84
N ARG A 259 -37.50 -21.05 -11.67
CA ARG A 259 -38.46 -21.03 -12.80
C ARG A 259 -38.20 -22.14 -13.82
N LEU A 260 -36.94 -22.43 -14.14
CA LEU A 260 -36.57 -23.49 -15.07
C LEU A 260 -36.88 -24.89 -14.51
N HIS A 261 -36.80 -25.08 -13.20
CA HIS A 261 -37.23 -26.31 -12.52
C HIS A 261 -38.75 -26.44 -12.37
N GLY A 262 -39.52 -25.41 -12.77
CA GLY A 262 -40.98 -25.38 -12.62
C GLY A 262 -41.45 -25.20 -11.18
N GLY A 263 -40.58 -24.70 -10.29
CA GLY A 263 -40.90 -24.46 -8.90
C GLY A 263 -41.68 -23.16 -8.66
N ASP A 264 -42.37 -23.11 -7.53
CA ASP A 264 -43.06 -21.90 -7.09
C ASP A 264 -42.06 -20.90 -6.50
N ALA A 265 -42.27 -19.61 -6.77
CA ALA A 265 -41.40 -18.53 -6.25
C ALA A 265 -41.35 -18.46 -4.71
N SER A 266 -42.29 -19.11 -4.03
CA SER A 266 -42.40 -19.19 -2.57
C SER A 266 -41.60 -20.34 -1.93
N GLN A 267 -41.09 -21.30 -2.72
CA GLN A 267 -40.34 -22.45 -2.22
C GLN A 267 -39.03 -22.61 -3.00
N LEU A 268 -37.94 -22.08 -2.43
CA LEU A 268 -36.60 -22.24 -2.98
C LEU A 268 -35.96 -23.52 -2.43
N ALA A 269 -35.55 -24.42 -3.32
CA ALA A 269 -34.85 -25.64 -2.96
C ALA A 269 -33.32 -25.44 -3.06
N ALA A 270 -32.56 -26.31 -2.38
CA ALA A 270 -31.09 -26.32 -2.48
C ALA A 270 -30.56 -26.36 -3.92
N ALA A 271 -31.24 -27.13 -4.79
CA ALA A 271 -30.86 -27.29 -6.19
C ALA A 271 -30.94 -25.98 -7.00
N ASP A 272 -31.72 -24.99 -6.56
CA ASP A 272 -31.85 -23.71 -7.25
C ASP A 272 -30.63 -22.81 -7.05
N PHE A 273 -29.83 -23.06 -6.01
CA PHE A 273 -28.62 -22.30 -5.70
C PHE A 273 -27.37 -22.85 -6.39
N SER A 274 -27.32 -24.15 -6.66
CA SER A 274 -26.12 -24.80 -7.23
C SER A 274 -25.64 -24.16 -8.54
N PRO A 275 -26.49 -23.87 -9.54
CA PRO A 275 -26.04 -23.20 -10.77
C PRO A 275 -25.51 -21.79 -10.53
N ALA A 276 -26.07 -21.06 -9.55
CA ALA A 276 -25.61 -19.72 -9.23
C ALA A 276 -24.15 -19.73 -8.73
N PHE A 277 -23.79 -20.68 -7.88
CA PHE A 277 -22.40 -20.85 -7.40
C PHE A 277 -21.42 -21.23 -8.53
N VAL A 278 -21.85 -22.07 -9.47
CA VAL A 278 -21.04 -22.42 -10.65
C VAL A 278 -20.79 -21.19 -11.52
N VAL A 279 -21.85 -20.42 -11.84
CA VAL A 279 -21.73 -19.19 -12.64
C VAL A 279 -20.85 -18.15 -11.95
N VAL A 280 -21.02 -17.95 -10.64
CA VAL A 280 -20.18 -17.05 -9.83
C VAL A 280 -18.71 -17.47 -9.87
N GLY A 281 -18.43 -18.77 -9.74
CA GLY A 281 -17.08 -19.33 -9.86
C GLY A 281 -16.47 -19.12 -11.25
N LEU A 282 -17.21 -19.42 -12.32
CA LEU A 282 -16.76 -19.22 -13.70
C LEU A 282 -16.52 -17.74 -14.02
N MET A 283 -17.41 -16.86 -13.57
CA MET A 283 -17.23 -15.42 -13.69
C MET A 283 -15.96 -14.94 -12.98
N THR A 284 -15.64 -15.49 -11.80
CA THR A 284 -14.39 -15.19 -11.09
C THR A 284 -13.15 -15.53 -11.93
N LEU A 285 -13.17 -16.59 -12.74
CA LEU A 285 -12.05 -16.95 -13.62
C LEU A 285 -11.78 -15.89 -14.69
N THR A 286 -12.76 -15.07 -15.06
CA THR A 286 -12.53 -14.00 -16.04
C THR A 286 -11.52 -12.95 -15.54
N SER A 287 -11.36 -12.78 -14.22
CA SER A 287 -10.31 -11.95 -13.63
C SER A 287 -8.89 -12.45 -13.96
N LEU A 288 -8.70 -13.75 -14.24
CA LEU A 288 -7.39 -14.30 -14.63
C LEU A 288 -6.85 -13.66 -15.90
N PHE A 289 -7.72 -13.32 -16.86
CA PHE A 289 -7.31 -12.66 -18.09
C PHE A 289 -6.64 -11.31 -17.82
N PHE A 290 -7.16 -10.56 -16.86
CA PHE A 290 -6.63 -9.26 -16.46
C PHE A 290 -5.33 -9.42 -15.65
N PHE A 291 -5.31 -10.35 -14.69
CA PHE A 291 -4.13 -10.59 -13.85
C PHE A 291 -2.97 -11.26 -14.61
N ALA A 292 -3.26 -12.02 -15.67
CA ALA A 292 -2.23 -12.60 -16.53
C ALA A 292 -1.42 -11.54 -17.30
N ARG A 293 -2.01 -10.36 -17.54
CA ARG A 293 -1.38 -9.23 -18.23
C ARG A 293 -0.47 -8.38 -17.34
N LEU A 294 -0.50 -8.58 -16.02
CA LEU A 294 0.38 -7.91 -15.07
C LEU A 294 1.85 -8.26 -15.33
N ARG A 295 2.76 -7.34 -15.06
CA ARG A 295 4.20 -7.58 -15.13
C ARG A 295 4.62 -8.46 -13.95
N LYS A 296 5.72 -9.21 -14.11
CA LYS A 296 6.20 -10.15 -13.07
C LYS A 296 6.67 -9.41 -11.81
N ASP A 297 7.17 -8.19 -11.97
CA ASP A 297 7.81 -7.40 -10.93
C ASP A 297 6.91 -6.25 -10.40
N GLU A 298 5.63 -6.21 -10.83
CA GLU A 298 4.67 -5.22 -10.34
C GLU A 298 4.43 -5.39 -8.83
N GLY A 299 4.62 -4.30 -8.08
CA GLY A 299 4.50 -4.26 -6.63
C GLY A 299 5.69 -4.81 -5.85
N ALA A 300 6.78 -5.24 -6.50
CA ALA A 300 7.96 -5.82 -5.82
C ALA A 300 8.56 -4.87 -4.75
N GLY A 301 8.59 -3.57 -5.02
CA GLY A 301 9.11 -2.56 -4.09
C GLY A 301 8.25 -2.21 -2.87
N LEU A 302 7.03 -2.76 -2.77
CA LEU A 302 6.14 -2.48 -1.62
C LEU A 302 6.51 -3.31 -0.38
N TYR A 303 7.14 -4.47 -0.55
CA TYR A 303 7.38 -5.42 0.54
C TYR A 303 8.84 -5.55 0.98
N ASP A 304 9.79 -5.08 0.16
CA ASP A 304 11.22 -5.13 0.50
C ASP A 304 11.70 -3.89 1.27
N GLY A 305 10.84 -2.90 1.56
CA GLY A 305 11.27 -1.62 2.14
C GLY A 305 12.20 -0.79 1.24
N GLN A 306 12.72 -1.40 0.17
CA GLN A 306 13.39 -0.78 -0.95
C GLN A 306 12.34 -0.32 -1.94
N MET A 307 12.09 0.99 -1.96
CA MET A 307 11.60 1.62 -3.17
C MET A 307 12.46 1.10 -4.33
N PRO A 308 11.86 0.51 -5.38
CA PRO A 308 12.64 0.09 -6.52
C PRO A 308 13.38 1.32 -7.00
N GLY A 309 14.69 1.18 -7.19
CA GLY A 309 15.51 2.03 -8.03
C GLY A 309 14.75 2.54 -9.24
N LEU A 310 14.00 3.63 -9.15
CA LEU A 310 13.84 4.50 -10.30
C LEU A 310 15.28 4.85 -10.63
N PRO A 311 15.80 4.49 -11.82
CA PRO A 311 17.13 4.90 -12.20
C PRO A 311 17.11 6.43 -12.13
N VAL A 312 17.77 6.98 -11.11
CA VAL A 312 17.98 8.41 -11.04
C VAL A 312 18.87 8.67 -12.23
N SER A 313 18.33 9.30 -13.27
CA SER A 313 19.13 9.71 -14.41
C SER A 313 20.35 10.46 -13.86
N PRO A 314 21.59 10.09 -14.22
CA PRO A 314 22.81 10.64 -13.60
C PRO A 314 22.87 12.17 -13.60
N SER A 315 22.17 12.81 -14.56
CA SER A 315 22.05 14.27 -14.70
C SER A 315 21.10 14.95 -13.71
N GLN A 316 20.28 14.19 -12.98
CA GLN A 316 19.34 14.70 -11.97
C GLN A 316 19.59 14.12 -10.57
N ALA A 317 20.68 13.37 -10.39
CA ALA A 317 21.03 12.77 -9.12
C ALA A 317 21.66 13.78 -8.16
N PRO A 318 21.31 13.76 -6.86
CA PRO A 318 22.02 14.55 -5.87
C PRO A 318 23.48 14.07 -5.74
N VAL A 319 24.36 14.98 -5.33
CA VAL A 319 25.79 14.67 -5.15
C VAL A 319 26.04 14.23 -3.71
N VAL A 320 26.74 13.11 -3.54
CA VAL A 320 27.19 12.65 -2.22
C VAL A 320 28.42 13.46 -1.82
N VAL A 321 28.34 14.19 -0.71
CA VAL A 321 29.46 14.93 -0.12
C VAL A 321 30.00 14.11 1.03
N VAL A 322 31.17 13.51 0.83
CA VAL A 322 31.87 12.71 1.85
C VAL A 322 32.75 13.64 2.68
N LEU A 323 32.49 13.73 3.98
CA LEU A 323 33.23 14.57 4.92
C LEU A 323 34.43 13.80 5.48
N ALA A 324 35.61 14.00 4.89
CA ALA A 324 36.87 13.38 5.29
C ALA A 324 37.88 14.38 5.89
N ALA A 325 37.38 15.50 6.43
CA ALA A 325 38.18 16.62 6.95
C ALA A 325 38.31 16.64 8.49
N GLY A 326 37.74 15.65 9.19
CA GLY A 326 37.82 15.55 10.65
C GLY A 326 39.26 15.36 11.13
N ARG A 327 39.57 15.83 12.35
CA ARG A 327 40.91 15.73 12.96
C ARG A 327 41.21 14.40 13.66
N GLY A 328 40.20 13.55 13.86
CA GLY A 328 40.35 12.25 14.50
C GLY A 328 40.84 12.28 15.96
N GLU A 329 40.75 13.43 16.64
CA GLU A 329 41.32 13.65 17.98
C GLU A 329 40.79 12.64 19.01
N ARG A 330 39.49 12.29 18.96
CA ARG A 330 38.87 11.30 19.85
C ARG A 330 39.43 9.89 19.67
N PHE A 331 39.70 9.51 18.43
CA PHE A 331 40.22 8.18 18.10
C PHE A 331 41.66 8.02 18.57
N LEU A 332 42.50 9.03 18.34
CA LEU A 332 43.87 9.08 18.85
C LEU A 332 43.89 9.04 20.39
N ALA A 333 43.02 9.81 21.05
CA ALA A 333 42.90 9.82 22.50
C ALA A 333 42.46 8.45 23.07
N SER A 334 41.70 7.66 22.31
CA SER A 334 41.28 6.30 22.68
C SER A 334 42.35 5.22 22.45
N GLY A 335 43.56 5.59 22.01
CA GLY A 335 44.68 4.68 21.78
C GLY A 335 44.90 4.29 20.31
N GLY A 336 44.28 5.00 19.36
CA GLY A 336 44.51 4.79 17.93
C GLY A 336 45.93 5.19 17.52
N ALA A 337 46.60 4.33 16.73
CA ALA A 337 47.96 4.58 16.24
C ALA A 337 48.01 5.48 14.99
N THR A 338 46.91 5.55 14.25
CA THR A 338 46.74 6.33 13.01
C THR A 338 45.49 7.20 13.10
N HIS A 339 45.29 8.08 12.12
CA HIS A 339 44.04 8.81 11.99
C HIS A 339 42.86 7.82 11.77
N LYS A 340 41.68 8.14 12.32
CA LYS A 340 40.53 7.22 12.34
C LYS A 340 40.07 6.77 10.96
N LEU A 341 40.19 7.66 9.98
CA LEU A 341 39.83 7.39 8.58
C LEU A 341 40.81 6.42 7.90
N ASP A 342 42.07 6.39 8.35
CA ASP A 342 43.12 5.51 7.83
C ASP A 342 43.21 4.19 8.61
N ALA A 343 42.47 4.05 9.71
CA ALA A 343 42.45 2.83 10.50
C ALA A 343 41.87 1.67 9.67
N LEU A 344 42.47 0.48 9.81
CA LEU A 344 42.08 -0.68 9.02
C LEU A 344 40.88 -1.39 9.66
N LEU A 345 39.84 -1.58 8.86
CA LEU A 345 38.67 -2.41 9.14
C LEU A 345 38.65 -3.56 8.12
N ALA A 346 38.84 -4.80 8.58
CA ALA A 346 38.93 -5.97 7.70
C ALA A 346 39.93 -5.85 6.53
N GLY A 347 41.04 -5.12 6.73
CA GLY A 347 42.12 -4.95 5.75
C GLY A 347 42.01 -3.73 4.83
N THR A 348 40.90 -2.99 4.89
CA THR A 348 40.66 -1.76 4.12
C THR A 348 40.49 -0.58 5.08
N SER A 349 40.89 0.64 4.68
CA SER A 349 40.73 1.81 5.55
C SER A 349 39.25 2.14 5.79
N VAL A 350 38.91 2.75 6.94
CA VAL A 350 37.55 3.19 7.24
C VAL A 350 36.99 4.09 6.14
N LEU A 351 37.79 5.04 5.65
CA LEU A 351 37.37 5.93 4.57
C LEU A 351 37.16 5.19 3.26
N ASP A 352 38.04 4.24 2.91
CA ASP A 352 37.90 3.47 1.68
C ASP A 352 36.61 2.63 1.67
N HIS A 353 36.17 2.08 2.81
CA HIS A 353 34.86 1.42 2.91
C HIS A 353 33.70 2.37 2.56
N VAL A 354 33.76 3.62 3.03
CA VAL A 354 32.77 4.66 2.69
C VAL A 354 32.85 4.99 1.21
N LEU A 355 34.05 5.19 0.66
CA LEU A 355 34.24 5.52 -0.75
C LEU A 355 33.79 4.40 -1.68
N ASP A 356 34.04 3.13 -1.33
CA ASP A 356 33.61 1.97 -2.11
C ASP A 356 32.08 1.84 -2.08
N THR A 357 31.45 2.11 -0.93
CA THR A 357 29.99 2.19 -0.81
C THR A 357 29.40 3.28 -1.70
N VAL A 358 30.00 4.48 -1.68
CA VAL A 358 29.56 5.61 -2.50
C VAL A 358 29.75 5.30 -3.99
N ARG A 359 30.89 4.72 -4.39
CA ARG A 359 31.11 4.25 -5.77
C ARG A 359 30.10 3.20 -6.19
N ALA A 360 29.80 2.23 -5.33
CA ALA A 360 28.82 1.17 -5.59
C ALA A 360 27.39 1.70 -5.74
N SER A 361 27.06 2.85 -5.12
CA SER A 361 25.76 3.49 -5.31
C SER A 361 25.56 4.07 -6.71
N GLY A 362 26.63 4.35 -7.45
CA GLY A 362 26.57 5.00 -8.76
C GLY A 362 26.19 6.48 -8.73
N LEU A 363 26.01 7.08 -7.55
CA LEU A 363 25.75 8.52 -7.41
C LEU A 363 27.02 9.35 -7.65
N PRO A 364 26.92 10.55 -8.24
CA PRO A 364 28.04 11.47 -8.29
C PRO A 364 28.46 11.84 -6.87
N PHE A 365 29.77 11.96 -6.63
CA PHE A 365 30.28 12.26 -5.29
C PHE A 365 31.46 13.22 -5.30
N HIS A 366 31.65 13.90 -4.17
CA HIS A 366 32.77 14.79 -3.91
C HIS A 366 33.30 14.53 -2.50
N VAL A 367 34.61 14.38 -2.36
CA VAL A 367 35.26 14.11 -1.08
C VAL A 367 35.89 15.40 -0.59
N VAL A 368 35.49 15.83 0.61
CA VAL A 368 36.08 17.00 1.27
C VAL A 368 37.20 16.53 2.18
N THR A 369 38.43 16.82 1.79
CA THR A 369 39.64 16.55 2.60
C THR A 369 39.99 17.74 3.49
N ALA A 370 40.77 17.50 4.55
CA ALA A 370 41.14 18.54 5.51
C ALA A 370 41.86 19.73 4.85
N ASP A 371 41.36 20.94 5.11
CA ASP A 371 42.02 22.22 4.81
C ASP A 371 42.39 22.89 6.13
N ALA A 372 43.68 23.19 6.32
CA ALA A 372 44.21 23.83 7.53
C ALA A 372 43.57 25.20 7.81
N SER A 373 42.97 25.86 6.81
CA SER A 373 42.30 27.15 6.94
C SER A 373 40.82 27.05 7.38
N ARG A 374 40.22 25.85 7.39
CA ARG A 374 38.78 25.62 7.61
C ARG A 374 38.51 24.36 8.45
N PRO A 375 38.76 24.39 9.76
CA PRO A 375 38.79 23.18 10.59
C PRO A 375 37.42 22.66 11.04
N GLY A 376 36.32 23.39 10.83
CA GLY A 376 35.01 23.04 11.35
C GLY A 376 34.20 22.10 10.46
N MET A 377 33.30 21.32 11.08
CA MET A 377 32.35 20.46 10.37
C MET A 377 31.42 21.28 9.45
N GLY A 378 30.97 22.46 9.90
CA GLY A 378 30.20 23.39 9.08
C GLY A 378 30.99 23.91 7.88
N ASP A 379 32.27 24.23 8.08
CA ASP A 379 33.15 24.70 7.00
C ASP A 379 33.38 23.62 5.94
N SER A 380 33.47 22.35 6.38
CA SER A 380 33.65 21.18 5.49
C SER A 380 32.40 20.93 4.65
N ILE A 381 31.21 21.03 5.25
CA ILE A 381 29.94 20.93 4.52
C ILE A 381 29.82 22.07 3.52
N ALA A 382 30.07 23.31 3.94
CA ALA A 382 30.03 24.48 3.07
C ALA A 382 30.99 24.33 1.88
N ALA A 383 32.23 23.88 2.12
CA ALA A 383 33.21 23.63 1.06
C ALA A 383 32.72 22.59 0.03
N GLY A 384 32.19 21.46 0.50
CA GLY A 384 31.67 20.40 -0.37
C GLY A 384 30.46 20.83 -1.19
N VAL A 385 29.53 21.56 -0.57
CA VAL A 385 28.34 22.11 -1.25
C VAL A 385 28.72 23.21 -2.23
N SER A 386 29.69 24.08 -1.91
CA SER A 386 30.20 25.10 -2.83
C SER A 386 30.94 24.48 -4.02
N ALA A 387 31.73 23.43 -3.82
CA ALA A 387 32.41 22.71 -4.89
C ALA A 387 31.43 21.99 -5.85
N THR A 388 30.20 21.78 -5.41
CA THR A 388 29.14 21.06 -6.13
C THR A 388 27.87 21.91 -6.24
N ALA A 389 28.02 23.24 -6.39
CA ALA A 389 26.91 24.19 -6.35
C ALA A 389 25.85 23.95 -7.44
N ASP A 390 26.22 23.33 -8.55
CA ASP A 390 25.31 22.98 -9.64
C ASP A 390 24.49 21.71 -9.40
N ALA A 391 24.73 20.99 -8.29
CA ALA A 391 24.01 19.78 -7.95
C ALA A 391 22.51 20.03 -7.71
N PRO A 392 21.64 19.09 -8.07
CA PRO A 392 20.19 19.16 -7.78
C PRO A 392 19.85 18.90 -6.30
N GLY A 393 20.84 18.49 -5.50
CA GLY A 393 20.73 18.25 -4.06
C GLY A 393 22.01 17.60 -3.54
N TRP A 394 22.11 17.41 -2.23
CA TRP A 394 23.30 16.86 -1.57
C TRP A 394 22.96 15.78 -0.56
N LEU A 395 23.76 14.73 -0.51
CA LEU A 395 23.76 13.74 0.58
C LEU A 395 25.02 13.94 1.40
N ILE A 396 24.88 14.37 2.66
CA ILE A 396 26.02 14.59 3.55
C ILE A 396 26.34 13.29 4.29
N VAL A 397 27.48 12.69 3.97
CA VAL A 397 27.99 11.44 4.55
C VAL A 397 29.26 11.71 5.34
N PRO A 398 29.28 11.52 6.67
CA PRO A 398 30.50 11.43 7.45
C PRO A 398 31.44 10.31 6.95
N GLY A 399 32.73 10.61 6.80
CA GLY A 399 33.73 9.64 6.28
C GLY A 399 34.05 8.48 7.22
N ASP A 400 33.50 8.48 8.43
CA ASP A 400 33.71 7.54 9.53
C ASP A 400 32.54 6.55 9.73
N LEU A 401 31.68 6.38 8.72
CA LEU A 401 30.54 5.46 8.71
C LEU A 401 30.79 4.27 7.76
N PRO A 402 31.73 3.35 8.06
CA PRO A 402 32.19 2.34 7.12
C PRO A 402 31.16 1.26 6.80
N LEU A 403 30.02 1.22 7.51
CA LEU A 403 28.99 0.20 7.36
C LEU A 403 27.73 0.68 6.64
N VAL A 404 27.65 1.95 6.23
CA VAL A 404 26.51 2.44 5.44
C VAL A 404 26.38 1.61 4.16
N GLN A 405 25.16 1.27 3.77
CA GLN A 405 24.92 0.49 2.55
C GLN A 405 24.67 1.38 1.32
N PRO A 406 25.04 0.93 0.11
CA PRO A 406 24.74 1.65 -1.13
C PRO A 406 23.23 1.82 -1.36
N SER A 407 22.43 0.82 -0.95
CA SER A 407 20.96 0.87 -0.96
C SER A 407 20.40 2.03 -0.13
N THR A 408 21.00 2.31 1.02
CA THR A 408 20.60 3.42 1.89
C THR A 408 20.88 4.77 1.25
N LEU A 409 22.05 4.94 0.61
CA LEU A 409 22.36 6.16 -0.16
C LEU A 409 21.33 6.39 -1.28
N LEU A 410 20.99 5.35 -2.03
CA LEU A 410 19.99 5.41 -3.10
C LEU A 410 18.59 5.72 -2.57
N ALA A 411 18.18 5.12 -1.45
CA ALA A 411 16.88 5.37 -0.84
C ALA A 411 16.73 6.81 -0.36
N VAL A 412 17.77 7.36 0.29
CA VAL A 412 17.80 8.78 0.70
C VAL A 412 17.78 9.70 -0.52
N ALA A 413 18.56 9.40 -1.56
CA ALA A 413 18.59 10.18 -2.80
C ALA A 413 17.22 10.21 -3.52
N GLN A 414 16.50 9.08 -3.53
CA GLN A 414 15.16 9.02 -4.09
C GLN A 414 14.13 9.80 -3.28
N ALA A 415 14.13 9.64 -1.96
CA ALA A 415 13.24 10.39 -1.09
C ALA A 415 13.47 11.91 -1.21
N LEU A 416 14.71 12.32 -1.47
CA LEU A 416 15.07 13.72 -1.66
C LEU A 416 14.44 14.37 -2.90
N ALA A 417 13.95 13.58 -3.85
CA ALA A 417 13.19 14.10 -5.00
C ALA A 417 11.85 14.72 -4.59
N GLN A 418 11.32 14.39 -3.40
CA GLN A 418 9.99 14.80 -2.93
C GLN A 418 10.03 15.58 -1.61
N HIS A 419 11.17 15.63 -0.92
CA HIS A 419 11.31 16.19 0.41
C HIS A 419 12.49 17.18 0.50
N GLU A 420 12.37 18.20 1.35
CA GLU A 420 13.42 19.23 1.51
C GLU A 420 14.63 18.68 2.24
N VAL A 421 14.39 17.95 3.34
CA VAL A 421 15.42 17.28 4.15
C VAL A 421 14.97 15.85 4.42
N VAL A 422 15.87 14.89 4.17
CA VAL A 422 15.63 13.47 4.43
C VAL A 422 16.65 12.95 5.43
N ILE A 423 16.19 12.33 6.52
CA ILE A 423 17.05 11.73 7.54
C ILE A 423 16.69 10.25 7.69
N PRO A 424 17.63 9.32 7.48
CA PRO A 424 17.40 7.91 7.76
C PRO A 424 17.27 7.68 9.27
N VAL A 425 16.34 6.81 9.66
CA VAL A 425 16.10 6.41 11.04
C VAL A 425 16.20 4.90 11.14
N PHE A 426 17.13 4.44 11.98
CA PHE A 426 17.31 3.03 12.34
C PHE A 426 16.96 2.86 13.82
N GLU A 427 15.99 2.00 14.15
CA GLU A 427 15.56 1.74 15.53
C GLU A 427 15.31 3.03 16.36
N ALA A 428 14.55 3.97 15.81
CA ALA A 428 14.25 5.29 16.38
C ALA A 428 15.46 6.23 16.59
N ARG A 429 16.65 5.87 16.07
CA ARG A 429 17.83 6.73 16.05
C ARG A 429 18.00 7.37 14.67
N ARG A 430 18.06 8.70 14.63
CA ARG A 430 18.43 9.45 13.42
C ARG A 430 19.88 9.17 13.07
N GLY A 431 20.13 8.86 11.80
CA GLY A 431 21.44 8.53 11.27
C GLY A 431 21.83 9.34 10.03
N HIS A 432 22.78 8.82 9.28
CA HIS A 432 23.34 9.39 8.06
C HIS A 432 23.25 8.41 6.88
N PRO A 433 23.27 8.87 5.61
CA PRO A 433 23.40 10.27 5.17
C PRO A 433 22.18 11.13 5.44
N VAL A 434 22.41 12.43 5.66
CA VAL A 434 21.30 13.41 5.62
C VAL A 434 21.22 13.99 4.21
N GLY A 435 20.05 13.87 3.59
CA GLY A 435 19.75 14.45 2.29
C GLY A 435 19.22 15.88 2.40
N PHE A 436 19.69 16.77 1.53
CA PHE A 436 19.25 18.16 1.42
C PHE A 436 18.93 18.54 -0.03
N ALA A 437 17.72 19.03 -0.27
CA ALA A 437 17.29 19.48 -1.59
C ALA A 437 18.05 20.75 -2.03
N ARG A 438 18.02 21.06 -3.34
CA ARG A 438 18.70 22.25 -3.91
C ARG A 438 18.41 23.55 -3.17
N LEU A 439 17.18 23.72 -2.68
CA LEU A 439 16.74 24.91 -1.93
C LEU A 439 17.54 25.15 -0.64
N CYS A 440 18.09 24.10 -0.03
CA CYS A 440 18.93 24.22 1.17
C CYS A 440 20.36 24.69 0.84
N GLY A 441 20.75 24.76 -0.44
CA GLY A 441 22.12 25.01 -0.87
C GLY A 441 22.71 26.32 -0.34
N GLU A 442 21.95 27.42 -0.39
CA GLU A 442 22.43 28.72 0.11
C GLU A 442 22.67 28.70 1.63
N ALA A 443 21.79 28.03 2.38
CA ALA A 443 21.95 27.88 3.82
C ALA A 443 23.15 26.99 4.19
N LEU A 444 23.35 25.90 3.44
CA LEU A 444 24.50 25.00 3.61
C LEU A 444 25.83 25.66 3.27
N GLN A 445 25.89 26.50 2.24
CA GLN A 445 27.11 27.24 1.85
C GLN A 445 27.52 28.30 2.87
N LYS A 446 26.57 28.79 3.68
CA LYS A 446 26.81 29.79 4.75
C LYS A 446 27.20 29.15 6.09
N LEU A 447 27.23 27.82 6.18
CA LEU A 447 27.68 27.15 7.40
C LEU A 447 29.15 27.49 7.69
N ALA A 448 29.45 27.68 8.97
CA ALA A 448 30.80 27.96 9.43
C ALA A 448 31.05 27.38 10.83
N GLY A 449 32.30 27.03 11.10
CA GLY A 449 32.73 26.55 12.41
C GLY A 449 32.28 25.12 12.75
N PRO A 450 32.23 24.77 14.04
CA PRO A 450 32.07 23.37 14.48
C PRO A 450 30.63 22.86 14.36
N GLN A 451 29.65 23.73 14.14
CA GLN A 451 28.25 23.34 14.01
C GLN A 451 28.02 22.75 12.62
N GLY A 452 27.59 21.48 12.56
CA GLY A 452 27.16 20.85 11.32
C GLY A 452 25.83 21.41 10.80
N ALA A 453 25.21 20.72 9.85
CA ALA A 453 23.97 21.17 9.20
C ALA A 453 22.70 21.14 10.07
N ALA A 454 22.81 20.91 11.39
CA ALA A 454 21.67 20.83 12.30
C ALA A 454 20.83 22.12 12.34
N SER A 455 21.44 23.29 12.14
CA SER A 455 20.73 24.57 12.02
C SER A 455 19.84 24.62 10.79
N VAL A 456 20.31 24.09 9.65
CA VAL A 456 19.55 23.98 8.41
C VAL A 456 18.40 22.98 8.58
N VAL A 457 18.65 21.82 9.16
CA VAL A 457 17.62 20.80 9.43
C VAL A 457 16.43 21.37 10.22
N ARG A 458 16.67 22.25 11.21
CA ARG A 458 15.60 22.86 12.02
C ARG A 458 14.74 23.88 11.29
N GLN A 459 15.20 24.38 10.14
CA GLN A 459 14.52 25.42 9.37
C GLN A 459 13.65 24.83 8.23
N HIS A 460 13.73 23.53 8.00
CA HIS A 460 13.09 22.84 6.89
C HIS A 460 12.19 21.69 7.36
N GLU A 461 11.28 21.26 6.48
CA GLU A 461 10.46 20.08 6.72
C GLU A 461 11.33 18.82 6.64
N VAL A 462 11.37 18.06 7.74
CA VAL A 462 12.19 16.86 7.87
C VAL A 462 11.34 15.62 7.62
N PHE A 463 11.72 14.84 6.61
CA PHE A 463 11.19 13.52 6.38
C PHE A 463 12.10 12.45 7.00
N GLU A 464 11.57 11.73 7.98
CA GLU A 464 12.25 10.60 8.62
C GLU A 464 12.02 9.31 7.82
N LEU A 465 13.06 8.84 7.14
CA LEU A 465 13.03 7.62 6.33
C LEU A 465 13.42 6.42 7.19
N GLN A 466 12.50 5.52 7.47
CA GLN A 466 12.82 4.28 8.18
C GLN A 466 13.69 3.38 7.30
N VAL A 467 14.85 2.98 7.80
CA VAL A 467 15.80 2.10 7.10
C VAL A 467 16.22 0.95 8.00
N ASP A 468 16.44 -0.22 7.42
CA ASP A 468 17.01 -1.39 8.10
C ASP A 468 18.53 -1.46 7.85
N ASP A 469 19.23 -0.38 8.21
CA ASP A 469 20.68 -0.28 8.05
C ASP A 469 21.33 0.34 9.29
N VAL A 470 21.88 -0.53 10.15
CA VAL A 470 22.65 -0.16 11.34
C VAL A 470 23.88 0.70 11.00
N GLY A 471 24.37 0.63 9.75
CA GLY A 471 25.50 1.43 9.30
C GLY A 471 25.24 2.93 9.35
N THR A 472 23.98 3.36 9.25
CA THR A 472 23.59 4.77 9.32
C THR A 472 23.86 5.43 10.68
N VAL A 473 24.04 4.63 11.74
CA VAL A 473 24.22 5.08 13.13
C VAL A 473 25.48 4.51 13.79
N THR A 474 26.37 3.88 13.00
CA THR A 474 27.61 3.26 13.48
C THR A 474 28.83 4.03 13.00
N ASP A 475 29.11 5.15 13.67
CA ASP A 475 30.31 5.95 13.46
C ASP A 475 31.51 5.35 14.22
N VAL A 476 32.71 5.54 13.64
CA VAL A 476 33.98 5.16 14.25
C VAL A 476 34.62 6.41 14.84
N ASP A 477 34.41 6.60 16.14
CA ASP A 477 34.99 7.70 16.92
C ASP A 477 36.13 7.23 17.85
N THR A 478 36.10 5.95 18.27
CA THR A 478 37.10 5.32 19.15
C THR A 478 37.60 3.97 18.62
N VAL A 479 38.68 3.44 19.20
CA VAL A 479 39.18 2.08 18.89
C VAL A 479 38.13 1.00 19.23
N GLU A 480 37.31 1.20 20.26
CA GLU A 480 36.22 0.30 20.61
C GLU A 480 35.11 0.31 19.55
N ASP A 481 34.77 1.49 19.02
CA ASP A 481 33.81 1.62 17.92
C ASP A 481 34.31 0.91 16.65
N LEU A 482 35.62 0.99 16.37
CA LEU A 482 36.24 0.26 15.25
C LEU A 482 36.10 -1.27 15.42
N ALA A 483 36.34 -1.78 16.64
CA ALA A 483 36.16 -3.20 16.93
C ALA A 483 34.69 -3.64 16.80
N ARG A 484 33.76 -2.81 17.28
CA ARG A 484 32.31 -3.03 17.12
C ARG A 484 31.90 -3.06 15.64
N ALA A 485 32.40 -2.12 14.85
CA ALA A 485 32.16 -2.09 13.41
C ALA A 485 32.69 -3.36 12.73
N GLY A 486 33.86 -3.86 13.16
CA GLY A 486 34.43 -5.13 12.65
C GLY A 486 33.55 -6.34 12.93
N ALA A 487 32.98 -6.44 14.14
CA ALA A 487 32.06 -7.51 14.51
C ALA A 487 30.77 -7.48 13.65
N LEU A 488 30.26 -6.29 13.33
CA LEU A 488 29.07 -6.12 12.48
C LEU A 488 29.35 -6.35 10.99
N LEU A 489 30.58 -6.11 10.52
CA LEU A 489 30.98 -6.34 9.13
C LEU A 489 31.18 -7.84 8.82
N GLY A 490 31.65 -8.62 9.79
CA GLY A 490 31.95 -10.05 9.62
C GLY A 490 30.83 -10.88 8.95
N PRO A 491 29.57 -10.82 9.43
CA PRO A 491 28.44 -11.52 8.82
C PRO A 491 28.11 -11.05 7.39
N ARG A 492 28.43 -9.79 7.04
CA ARG A 492 28.13 -9.19 5.73
C ARG A 492 29.11 -9.62 4.62
N LEU A 493 30.29 -10.12 4.99
CA LEU A 493 31.32 -10.61 4.06
C LEU A 493 31.20 -12.12 3.75
N GLN A 494 30.31 -12.85 4.44
CA GLN A 494 30.09 -14.30 4.26
C GLN A 494 28.90 -14.64 3.36
N VAL A 495 28.18 -13.63 2.86
CA VAL A 495 27.09 -13.72 1.87
C VAL A 495 27.65 -13.26 0.52
#